data_AF-A0A961J1D1-F1
#
_entry.id   AF-A0A961J1D1-F1
#
_cell.length_a   1.000
_cell.length_b   1.000
_cell.length_c   1.000
_cell.angle_alpha   90.00
_cell.angle_beta   90.00
_cell.angle_gamma   90.00
#
_symmetry.space_group_name_H-M   'P 1'
#
loop_
_entity.id
_entity.type
_entity.pdbx_description
1 polymer ?
#
loop_
_entity_poly.entity_id
_entity_poly.type
_entity_poly.pdbx_seq_one_letter_code
_entity_poly.pdbx_strand_id
1 'polypeptide(L)'
;MRGPIAGLAFTALSALAGGAVFAQDRAEAIGDAERGAEVFEQCSGCHQVGQGAKDGIGPQLNNVFGRHAGSIAGFAYSKAMQRAAAGGLVWDLEHLDAYVENPKALVSGTRMSFPGLDDVQERHDVLAYLRRFSASPQNIPEAEPTAIRREIELPPEILALVGDPEFGEYLASECLTCHQRDGSNEGIPSITLWPEEDFVTAMHAYKQKIRPHPVMQMMAGRLSDEEIAALAAYFATLE
;
A
#
# COMPACT_ATOMS: atom_id res chain seq x y z
N MET A 1 -66.41 55.04 -26.92
CA MET A 1 -66.61 55.93 -25.76
C MET A 1 -65.90 55.29 -24.56
N ARG A 2 -65.07 56.08 -23.84
CA ARG A 2 -64.63 55.99 -22.42
C ARG A 2 -64.94 54.65 -21.71
N GLY A 3 -63.97 53.77 -21.40
CA GLY A 3 -63.03 53.80 -20.26
C GLY A 3 -63.59 53.01 -19.05
N PRO A 4 -62.84 52.60 -17.99
CA PRO A 4 -61.40 52.49 -17.79
C PRO A 4 -60.96 51.12 -17.18
N ILE A 5 -59.67 51.08 -16.83
CA ILE A 5 -58.82 49.98 -16.37
C ILE A 5 -58.83 49.89 -14.83
N ALA A 6 -58.85 48.67 -14.28
CA ALA A 6 -58.41 48.31 -12.92
C ALA A 6 -58.00 46.82 -12.98
N GLY A 7 -56.79 46.37 -12.66
CA GLY A 7 -55.88 46.81 -11.62
C GLY A 7 -55.74 45.66 -10.61
N LEU A 8 -55.05 44.59 -10.99
CA LEU A 8 -54.75 43.47 -10.09
C LEU A 8 -53.24 43.25 -10.06
N ALA A 9 -52.66 43.62 -8.92
CA ALA A 9 -51.26 43.45 -8.60
C ALA A 9 -50.93 41.95 -8.51
N PHE A 10 -50.01 41.49 -9.36
CA PHE A 10 -49.37 40.18 -9.21
C PHE A 10 -48.09 40.37 -8.40
N THR A 11 -48.12 39.99 -7.13
CA THR A 11 -46.91 39.79 -6.33
C THR A 11 -46.16 38.59 -6.89
N ALA A 12 -45.04 38.83 -7.55
CA ALA A 12 -44.13 37.80 -8.02
C ALA A 12 -43.38 37.20 -6.82
N LEU A 13 -43.69 35.95 -6.48
CA LEU A 13 -42.96 35.15 -5.51
C LEU A 13 -41.74 34.56 -6.24
N SER A 14 -40.57 35.19 -6.09
CA SER A 14 -39.30 34.70 -6.62
C SER A 14 -38.90 33.41 -5.90
N ALA A 15 -39.13 32.26 -6.52
CA ALA A 15 -38.57 30.99 -6.09
C ALA A 15 -37.08 30.95 -6.45
N LEU A 16 -36.22 31.11 -5.45
CA LEU A 16 -34.78 30.85 -5.56
C LEU A 16 -34.59 29.35 -5.79
N ALA A 17 -34.25 28.98 -7.02
CA ALA A 17 -33.79 27.65 -7.36
C ALA A 17 -32.42 27.41 -6.69
N GLY A 18 -32.44 26.73 -5.55
CA GLY A 18 -31.25 26.18 -4.93
C GLY A 18 -30.71 25.04 -5.79
N GLY A 19 -29.81 25.36 -6.71
CA GLY A 19 -29.02 24.35 -7.42
C GLY A 19 -28.08 23.66 -6.44
N ALA A 20 -28.39 22.40 -6.11
CA ALA A 20 -27.44 21.52 -5.45
C ALA A 20 -26.28 21.25 -6.42
N VAL A 21 -25.15 21.91 -6.17
CA VAL A 21 -23.88 21.59 -6.82
C VAL A 21 -23.41 20.28 -6.20
N PHE A 22 -23.66 19.16 -6.88
CA PHE A 22 -22.94 17.93 -6.60
C PHE A 22 -21.50 18.13 -7.06
N ALA A 23 -20.61 18.40 -6.10
CA ALA A 23 -19.18 18.22 -6.33
C ALA A 23 -18.97 16.73 -6.64
N GLN A 24 -18.75 16.41 -7.92
CA GLN A 24 -18.20 15.11 -8.29
C GLN A 24 -16.76 15.10 -7.79
N ASP A 25 -16.50 14.30 -6.76
CA ASP A 25 -15.16 13.87 -6.38
C ASP A 25 -14.57 13.15 -7.61
N ARG A 26 -13.88 13.90 -8.46
CA ARG A 26 -13.10 13.33 -9.55
C ARG A 26 -11.76 12.97 -8.93
N ALA A 27 -11.54 11.68 -8.70
CA ALA A 27 -10.20 11.16 -8.48
C ALA A 27 -9.31 11.68 -9.62
N GLU A 28 -8.21 12.33 -9.24
CA GLU A 28 -7.29 12.96 -10.18
C GLU A 28 -6.44 11.86 -10.81
N ALA A 29 -6.76 11.55 -12.07
CA ALA A 29 -6.10 10.49 -12.83
C ALA A 29 -4.59 10.63 -12.76
N ILE A 30 -3.88 9.58 -12.31
CA ILE A 30 -2.41 9.58 -12.17
C ILE A 30 -1.67 10.00 -13.44
N GLY A 31 -2.26 9.75 -14.60
CA GLY A 31 -1.73 10.06 -15.92
C GLY A 31 -2.75 9.79 -17.03
N ASP A 32 -2.34 10.02 -18.26
CA ASP A 32 -3.12 9.78 -19.47
C ASP A 32 -2.84 8.35 -19.98
N ALA A 33 -3.86 7.51 -19.89
CA ALA A 33 -3.73 6.10 -20.24
C ALA A 33 -3.75 5.84 -21.77
N GLU A 34 -4.16 6.81 -22.59
CA GLU A 34 -3.98 6.78 -24.04
C GLU A 34 -2.50 6.99 -24.38
N ARG A 35 -1.86 8.02 -23.82
CA ARG A 35 -0.41 8.22 -23.98
C ARG A 35 0.40 7.09 -23.36
N GLY A 36 -0.08 6.56 -22.23
CA GLY A 36 0.53 5.41 -21.56
C GLY A 36 0.59 4.16 -22.42
N ALA A 37 -0.38 3.97 -23.33
CA ALA A 37 -0.34 2.88 -24.30
C ALA A 37 0.84 3.04 -25.28
N GLU A 38 1.19 4.26 -25.65
CA GLU A 38 2.35 4.55 -26.51
C GLU A 38 3.67 4.29 -25.76
N VAL A 39 3.76 4.73 -24.50
CA VAL A 39 4.93 4.45 -23.63
C VAL A 39 5.11 2.95 -23.41
N PHE A 40 4.00 2.20 -23.28
CA PHE A 40 4.02 0.75 -23.06
C PHE A 40 4.69 -0.03 -24.22
N GLU A 41 4.84 0.56 -25.41
CA GLU A 41 5.60 -0.08 -26.50
C GLU A 41 7.06 -0.37 -26.14
N GLN A 42 7.63 0.36 -25.17
CA GLN A 42 8.95 0.05 -24.61
C GLN A 42 8.95 -1.24 -23.77
N CYS A 43 7.78 -1.64 -23.25
CA CYS A 43 7.58 -2.83 -22.42
C CYS A 43 7.08 -4.03 -23.22
N SER A 44 6.42 -3.80 -24.36
CA SER A 44 5.66 -4.80 -25.14
C SER A 44 6.55 -5.91 -25.72
N GLY A 45 7.85 -5.65 -25.90
CA GLY A 45 8.82 -6.67 -26.31
C GLY A 45 9.07 -7.77 -25.28
N CYS A 46 8.79 -7.49 -24.00
CA CYS A 46 8.99 -8.46 -22.91
C CYS A 46 7.69 -8.87 -22.21
N HIS A 47 6.73 -7.95 -22.10
CA HIS A 47 5.54 -8.09 -21.29
C HIS A 47 4.27 -8.05 -22.14
N GLN A 48 3.22 -8.73 -21.68
CA GLN A 48 1.90 -8.72 -22.31
C GLN A 48 0.82 -8.27 -21.32
N VAL A 49 -0.19 -7.60 -21.85
CA VAL A 49 -1.42 -7.18 -21.16
C VAL A 49 -2.64 -7.52 -22.01
N GLY A 50 -3.81 -7.55 -21.39
CA GLY A 50 -5.09 -7.81 -22.06
C GLY A 50 -5.50 -9.27 -22.09
N GLN A 51 -6.59 -9.54 -22.80
CA GLN A 51 -7.18 -10.87 -22.89
C GLN A 51 -6.19 -11.85 -23.52
N GLY A 52 -5.92 -12.96 -22.83
CA GLY A 52 -5.02 -13.99 -23.33
C GLY A 52 -3.52 -13.66 -23.23
N ALA A 53 -3.16 -12.61 -22.47
CA ALA A 53 -1.76 -12.30 -22.16
C ALA A 53 -1.03 -13.52 -21.56
N LYS A 54 0.19 -13.75 -22.03
CA LYS A 54 1.04 -14.86 -21.61
C LYS A 54 2.36 -14.35 -21.06
N ASP A 55 2.97 -15.15 -20.20
CA ASP A 55 4.34 -14.95 -19.78
C ASP A 55 5.31 -15.21 -20.94
N GLY A 56 6.38 -14.43 -21.02
CA GLY A 56 7.39 -14.50 -22.08
C GLY A 56 8.79 -14.20 -21.53
N ILE A 57 9.47 -13.19 -22.08
CA ILE A 57 10.74 -12.71 -21.50
C ILE A 57 10.49 -12.15 -20.11
N GLY A 58 9.41 -11.38 -19.96
CA GLY A 58 8.85 -10.94 -18.69
C GLY A 58 7.51 -11.64 -18.39
N PRO A 59 7.04 -11.58 -17.14
CA PRO A 59 5.71 -12.05 -16.78
C PRO A 59 4.62 -11.13 -17.34
N GLN A 60 3.40 -11.64 -17.50
CA GLN A 60 2.24 -10.82 -17.89
C GLN A 60 1.87 -9.78 -16.80
N LEU A 61 1.28 -8.65 -17.22
CA LEU A 61 1.03 -7.49 -16.35
C LEU A 61 -0.45 -7.20 -16.04
N ASN A 62 -1.37 -8.09 -16.40
CA ASN A 62 -2.76 -8.03 -15.94
C ASN A 62 -2.83 -8.22 -14.42
N ASN A 63 -3.65 -7.42 -13.75
CA ASN A 63 -3.77 -7.40 -12.29
C ASN A 63 -2.39 -7.22 -11.64
N VAL A 64 -1.58 -6.30 -12.16
CA VAL A 64 -0.28 -5.98 -11.55
C VAL A 64 -0.48 -5.12 -10.29
N PHE A 65 -1.43 -4.19 -10.29
CA PHE A 65 -1.71 -3.37 -9.11
C PHE A 65 -2.24 -4.23 -7.95
N GLY A 66 -1.62 -4.09 -6.77
CA GLY A 66 -1.90 -4.84 -5.56
C GLY A 66 -1.38 -6.29 -5.57
N ARG A 67 -0.71 -6.72 -6.64
CA ARG A 67 -0.17 -8.08 -6.72
C ARG A 67 1.18 -8.16 -6.01
N HIS A 68 1.40 -9.23 -5.26
CA HIS A 68 2.72 -9.51 -4.71
C HIS A 68 3.76 -9.63 -5.83
N ALA A 69 4.95 -9.09 -5.60
CA ALA A 69 6.06 -9.27 -6.51
C ALA A 69 6.38 -10.77 -6.66
N GLY A 70 6.89 -11.18 -7.82
CA GLY A 70 7.31 -12.57 -8.01
C GLY A 70 6.22 -13.64 -7.94
N SER A 71 4.93 -13.28 -8.00
CA SER A 71 3.85 -14.20 -7.61
C SER A 71 3.18 -14.98 -8.76
N ILE A 72 3.54 -14.75 -10.03
CA ILE A 72 2.94 -15.50 -11.14
C ILE A 72 3.49 -16.93 -11.15
N ALA A 73 2.61 -17.90 -10.90
CA ALA A 73 2.95 -19.30 -10.87
C ALA A 73 3.54 -19.76 -12.22
N GLY A 74 4.66 -20.46 -12.17
CA GLY A 74 5.33 -21.01 -13.37
C GLY A 74 6.30 -20.04 -14.06
N PHE A 75 6.32 -18.75 -13.72
CA PHE A 75 7.31 -17.83 -14.26
C PHE A 75 8.64 -17.90 -13.50
N ALA A 76 9.76 -17.96 -14.24
CA ALA A 76 11.09 -18.09 -13.67
C ALA A 76 11.69 -16.73 -13.26
N TYR A 77 11.26 -16.20 -12.11
CA TYR A 77 11.77 -14.95 -11.55
C TYR A 77 13.26 -15.00 -11.20
N SER A 78 13.93 -13.84 -11.17
CA SER A 78 15.30 -13.75 -10.65
C SER A 78 15.32 -14.04 -9.15
N LYS A 79 16.48 -14.52 -8.64
CA LYS A 79 16.67 -14.70 -7.19
C LYS A 79 16.42 -13.39 -6.41
N ALA A 80 16.75 -12.24 -7.00
CA ALA A 80 16.50 -10.94 -6.38
C ALA A 80 15.01 -10.64 -6.27
N MET A 81 14.24 -10.88 -7.34
CA MET A 81 12.79 -10.67 -7.31
C MET A 81 12.09 -11.63 -6.33
N GLN A 82 12.56 -12.88 -6.23
CA GLN A 82 12.07 -13.83 -5.23
C GLN A 82 12.34 -13.36 -3.79
N ARG A 83 13.53 -12.80 -3.52
CA ARG A 83 13.83 -12.21 -2.20
C ARG A 83 12.97 -10.99 -1.91
N ALA A 84 12.78 -10.09 -2.89
CA ALA A 84 11.91 -8.93 -2.72
C ALA A 84 10.47 -9.36 -2.41
N ALA A 85 9.96 -10.38 -3.11
CA ALA A 85 8.66 -10.98 -2.84
C ALA A 85 8.56 -11.56 -1.42
N ALA A 86 9.57 -12.31 -0.98
CA ALA A 86 9.64 -12.87 0.38
C ALA A 86 9.72 -11.77 1.46
N GLY A 87 10.34 -10.63 1.14
CA GLY A 87 10.36 -9.43 1.97
C GLY A 87 9.05 -8.62 1.95
N GLY A 88 8.02 -9.09 1.27
CA GLY A 88 6.70 -8.47 1.27
C GLY A 88 6.47 -7.41 0.20
N LEU A 89 7.32 -7.30 -0.84
CA LEU A 89 7.11 -6.32 -1.92
C LEU A 89 5.76 -6.57 -2.62
N VAL A 90 4.93 -5.53 -2.66
CA VAL A 90 3.65 -5.48 -3.37
C VAL A 90 3.71 -4.39 -4.44
N TRP A 91 3.11 -4.64 -5.59
CA TRP A 91 3.01 -3.68 -6.68
C TRP A 91 1.88 -2.68 -6.44
N ASP A 92 2.11 -1.70 -5.57
CA ASP A 92 1.31 -0.48 -5.52
C ASP A 92 1.84 0.59 -6.48
N LEU A 93 1.26 1.80 -6.46
CA LEU A 93 1.66 2.88 -7.36
C LEU A 93 3.12 3.31 -7.14
N GLU A 94 3.53 3.45 -5.87
CA GLU A 94 4.87 3.94 -5.51
C GLU A 94 5.94 2.94 -5.94
N HIS A 95 5.75 1.66 -5.60
CA HIS A 95 6.70 0.62 -5.95
C HIS A 95 6.74 0.37 -7.46
N LEU A 96 5.61 0.51 -8.16
CA LEU A 96 5.60 0.42 -9.63
C LEU A 96 6.31 1.63 -10.26
N ASP A 97 6.09 2.85 -9.78
CA ASP A 97 6.78 4.04 -10.27
C ASP A 97 8.29 3.92 -10.08
N ALA A 98 8.73 3.59 -8.86
CA ALA A 98 10.15 3.39 -8.55
C ALA A 98 10.78 2.25 -9.36
N TYR A 99 10.03 1.16 -9.59
CA TYR A 99 10.53 0.03 -10.38
C TYR A 99 10.65 0.35 -11.86
N VAL A 100 9.72 1.12 -12.42
CA VAL A 100 9.74 1.55 -13.81
C VAL A 100 10.82 2.63 -14.02
N GLU A 101 10.99 3.54 -13.06
CA GLU A 101 12.08 4.53 -13.06
C GLU A 101 13.44 3.82 -13.09
N ASN A 102 13.69 2.88 -12.18
CA ASN A 102 14.95 2.15 -12.15
C ASN A 102 14.81 0.75 -11.53
N PRO A 103 14.61 -0.31 -12.35
CA PRO A 103 14.38 -1.65 -11.85
C PRO A 103 15.55 -2.20 -11.01
N LYS A 104 16.78 -1.79 -11.34
CA LYS A 104 17.99 -2.27 -10.66
C LYS A 104 18.25 -1.55 -9.35
N ALA A 105 17.75 -0.33 -9.18
CA ALA A 105 17.81 0.39 -7.91
C ALA A 105 16.87 -0.25 -6.88
N LEU A 106 15.61 -0.50 -7.26
CA LEU A 106 14.63 -1.09 -6.33
C LEU A 106 14.88 -2.60 -6.09
N VAL A 107 15.21 -3.36 -7.15
CA VAL A 107 15.49 -4.80 -7.03
C VAL A 107 16.85 -5.12 -7.64
N SER A 108 17.91 -4.92 -6.85
CA SER A 108 19.28 -5.20 -7.26
C SER A 108 19.48 -6.68 -7.63
N GLY A 109 19.87 -6.91 -8.89
CA GLY A 109 19.97 -8.26 -9.48
C GLY A 109 18.66 -8.76 -10.11
N THR A 110 17.70 -7.88 -10.39
CA THR A 110 16.56 -8.22 -11.26
C THR A 110 17.04 -8.66 -12.66
N ARG A 111 16.28 -9.56 -13.28
CA ARG A 111 16.46 -9.98 -14.68
C ARG A 111 15.81 -9.01 -15.68
N MET A 112 15.03 -8.05 -15.22
CA MET A 112 14.46 -7.00 -16.07
C MET A 112 15.58 -6.04 -16.50
N SER A 113 16.08 -6.22 -17.73
CA SER A 113 17.14 -5.40 -18.31
C SER A 113 16.61 -4.10 -18.92
N PHE A 114 15.63 -3.48 -18.28
CA PHE A 114 15.09 -2.19 -18.70
C PHE A 114 15.99 -1.07 -18.16
N PRO A 115 16.39 -0.09 -18.99
CA PRO A 115 17.28 1.00 -18.55
C PRO A 115 16.64 1.92 -17.51
N GLY A 116 15.30 1.97 -17.47
CA GLY A 116 14.55 2.92 -16.66
C GLY A 116 13.76 3.90 -17.52
N LEU A 117 12.84 4.62 -16.89
CA LEU A 117 12.02 5.67 -17.50
C LEU A 117 12.09 6.92 -16.62
N ASP A 118 12.98 7.85 -16.96
CA ASP A 118 13.28 9.01 -16.11
C ASP A 118 12.17 10.07 -16.13
N ASP A 119 11.40 10.16 -17.21
CA ASP A 119 10.32 11.13 -17.33
C ASP A 119 9.13 10.73 -16.46
N VAL A 120 8.86 11.54 -15.45
CA VAL A 120 7.78 11.30 -14.47
C VAL A 120 6.42 11.23 -15.16
N GLN A 121 6.16 12.06 -16.17
CA GLN A 121 4.88 12.06 -16.86
C GLN A 121 4.70 10.78 -17.70
N GLU A 122 5.74 10.34 -18.41
CA GLU A 122 5.71 9.08 -19.16
C GLU A 122 5.50 7.88 -18.24
N ARG A 123 6.13 7.87 -17.06
CA ARG A 123 5.88 6.83 -16.04
C ARG A 123 4.43 6.83 -15.59
N HIS A 124 3.92 7.98 -15.19
CA HIS A 124 2.55 8.12 -14.75
C HIS A 124 1.53 7.70 -15.81
N ASP A 125 1.78 8.07 -17.06
CA ASP A 125 0.95 7.68 -18.21
C ASP A 125 0.95 6.15 -18.40
N VAL A 126 2.12 5.48 -18.41
CA VAL A 126 2.17 4.01 -18.54
C VAL A 126 1.52 3.28 -17.36
N LEU A 127 1.65 3.82 -16.15
CA LEU A 127 0.95 3.28 -14.97
C LEU A 127 -0.56 3.46 -15.09
N ALA A 128 -1.04 4.58 -15.62
CA ALA A 128 -2.46 4.80 -15.93
C ALA A 128 -2.98 3.78 -16.96
N TYR A 129 -2.16 3.47 -17.97
CA TYR A 129 -2.48 2.43 -18.94
C TYR A 129 -2.54 1.03 -18.31
N LEU A 130 -1.55 0.63 -17.51
CA LEU A 130 -1.52 -0.67 -16.83
C LEU A 130 -2.70 -0.86 -15.85
N ARG A 131 -3.20 0.21 -15.23
CA ARG A 131 -4.40 0.15 -14.38
C ARG A 131 -5.63 -0.37 -15.12
N ARG A 132 -5.76 -0.12 -16.43
CA ARG A 132 -6.89 -0.62 -17.24
C ARG A 132 -6.97 -2.15 -17.29
N PHE A 133 -5.87 -2.84 -16.97
CA PHE A 133 -5.76 -4.30 -16.98
C PHE A 133 -5.74 -4.92 -15.58
N SER A 134 -6.01 -4.14 -14.53
CA SER A 134 -6.07 -4.62 -13.16
C SER A 134 -7.49 -4.56 -12.60
N ALA A 135 -7.95 -5.63 -11.97
CA ALA A 135 -9.28 -5.73 -11.38
C ALA A 135 -9.38 -4.80 -10.17
N SER A 136 -10.33 -3.86 -10.23
CA SER A 136 -10.67 -2.85 -9.20
C SER A 136 -9.78 -1.59 -9.16
N PRO A 137 -9.82 -0.75 -10.21
CA PRO A 137 -9.27 0.62 -10.17
C PRO A 137 -10.02 1.56 -9.21
N GLN A 138 -11.11 1.11 -8.58
CA GLN A 138 -11.99 1.89 -7.69
C GLN A 138 -11.62 1.80 -6.19
N ASN A 139 -10.64 0.94 -5.82
CA ASN A 139 -10.20 0.76 -4.41
C ASN A 139 -8.75 1.19 -4.16
N ILE A 140 -8.15 1.93 -5.09
CA ILE A 140 -6.88 2.63 -4.84
C ILE A 140 -7.19 4.10 -5.04
N PRO A 141 -7.60 4.84 -3.99
CA PRO A 141 -7.74 6.28 -4.12
C PRO A 141 -6.39 6.84 -4.53
N GLU A 142 -6.38 7.64 -5.59
CA GLU A 142 -5.23 8.45 -6.02
C GLU A 142 -4.83 9.49 -4.94
N ALA A 143 -5.55 9.50 -3.81
CA ALA A 143 -5.42 10.41 -2.67
C ALA A 143 -5.26 9.69 -1.32
N GLU A 144 -4.83 8.42 -1.26
CA GLU A 144 -4.29 7.88 -0.01
C GLU A 144 -2.79 8.21 0.04
N PRO A 145 -2.30 8.97 1.03
CA PRO A 145 -0.89 9.31 1.13
C PRO A 145 -0.04 8.04 1.16
N THR A 146 0.99 7.98 0.33
CA THR A 146 2.07 6.98 0.33
C THR A 146 3.00 7.09 1.55
N ALA A 147 2.54 7.69 2.64
CA ALA A 147 3.04 7.24 3.92
C ALA A 147 2.56 5.80 4.06
N ILE A 148 3.39 4.88 4.52
CA ILE A 148 2.89 3.64 5.12
C ILE A 148 1.72 4.07 5.99
N ARG A 149 0.47 3.79 5.59
CA ARG A 149 -0.64 3.92 6.53
C ARG A 149 -0.29 2.85 7.52
N ARG A 150 0.41 3.23 8.58
CA ARG A 150 0.55 2.39 9.76
C ARG A 150 -0.86 1.91 9.97
N GLU A 151 -1.02 0.60 9.92
CA GLU A 151 -2.33 -0.05 9.92
C GLU A 151 -3.23 0.51 11.04
N ILE A 152 -2.57 1.09 12.05
CA ILE A 152 -3.10 1.97 13.07
C ILE A 152 -2.28 3.28 13.11
N GLU A 153 -2.91 4.41 13.37
CA GLU A 153 -2.19 5.63 13.79
C GLU A 153 -2.13 5.65 15.32
N LEU A 154 -0.91 5.62 15.87
CA LEU A 154 -0.70 5.65 17.32
C LEU A 154 -0.55 7.09 17.81
N PRO A 155 -1.16 7.44 18.96
CA PRO A 155 -0.86 8.68 19.67
C PRO A 155 0.66 8.87 19.85
N PRO A 156 1.21 10.09 19.64
CA PRO A 156 2.64 10.36 19.80
C PRO A 156 3.19 9.96 21.17
N GLU A 157 2.34 9.96 22.20
CA GLU A 157 2.71 9.57 23.56
C GLU A 157 3.11 8.11 23.65
N ILE A 158 2.44 7.22 22.91
CA ILE A 158 2.75 5.79 22.87
C ILE A 158 4.06 5.54 22.13
N LEU A 159 4.29 6.22 21.00
CA LEU A 159 5.51 6.10 20.22
C LEU A 159 6.74 6.70 20.93
N ALA A 160 6.51 7.64 21.86
CA ALA A 160 7.57 8.26 22.65
C ALA A 160 7.93 7.48 23.93
N LEU A 161 7.22 6.37 24.24
CA LEU A 161 7.56 5.52 25.37
C LEU A 161 8.94 4.88 25.16
N VAL A 162 9.85 5.14 26.09
CA VAL A 162 11.17 4.49 26.10
C VAL A 162 11.05 3.18 26.87
N GLY A 163 11.23 2.07 26.17
CA GLY A 163 11.17 0.73 26.77
C GLY A 163 12.37 0.43 27.68
N ASP A 164 12.12 -0.28 28.77
CA ASP A 164 13.17 -0.88 29.59
C ASP A 164 13.53 -2.28 29.03
N PRO A 165 14.72 -2.48 28.45
CA PRO A 165 15.09 -3.75 27.83
C PRO A 165 15.26 -4.89 28.84
N GLU A 166 15.61 -4.63 30.10
CA GLU A 166 15.69 -5.67 31.12
C GLU A 166 14.30 -6.19 31.49
N PHE A 167 13.34 -5.27 31.59
CA PHE A 167 11.93 -5.64 31.77
C PHE A 167 11.36 -6.35 30.53
N GLY A 168 11.76 -5.90 29.33
CA GLY A 168 11.43 -6.54 28.07
C GLY A 168 11.91 -7.99 28.00
N GLU A 169 13.14 -8.27 28.44
CA GLU A 169 13.70 -9.63 28.50
C GLU A 169 12.85 -10.54 29.40
N TYR A 170 12.43 -10.05 30.56
CA TYR A 170 11.58 -10.81 31.48
C TYR A 170 10.24 -11.21 30.83
N LEU A 171 9.58 -10.27 30.16
CA LEU A 171 8.32 -10.48 29.46
C LEU A 171 8.48 -11.38 28.22
N ALA A 172 9.62 -11.29 27.53
CA ALA A 172 9.89 -11.99 26.28
C ALA A 172 9.90 -13.51 26.42
N SER A 173 10.07 -14.04 27.65
CA SER A 173 10.06 -15.49 27.91
C SER A 173 8.82 -16.20 27.34
N GLU A 174 7.64 -15.58 27.39
CA GLU A 174 6.42 -16.14 26.82
C GLU A 174 6.36 -16.03 25.29
N CYS A 175 6.92 -14.95 24.73
CA CYS A 175 7.03 -14.75 23.28
C CYS A 175 7.96 -15.80 22.66
N LEU A 176 9.06 -16.10 23.35
CA LEU A 176 10.10 -17.04 22.92
C LEU A 176 9.68 -18.51 22.95
N THR A 177 8.50 -18.83 23.49
CA THR A 177 7.91 -20.17 23.37
C THR A 177 7.51 -20.51 21.93
N CYS A 178 7.28 -19.47 21.11
CA CYS A 178 6.80 -19.57 19.74
C CYS A 178 7.77 -18.88 18.77
N HIS A 179 8.16 -17.64 19.08
CA HIS A 179 9.07 -16.86 18.27
C HIS A 179 10.51 -17.26 18.59
N GLN A 180 11.25 -17.73 17.59
CA GLN A 180 12.56 -18.31 17.82
C GLN A 180 13.58 -17.23 18.17
N ARG A 181 14.35 -17.46 19.24
CA ARG A 181 15.37 -16.51 19.74
C ARG A 181 16.49 -16.27 18.73
N ASP A 182 16.81 -17.26 17.91
CA ASP A 182 17.88 -17.20 16.90
C ASP A 182 17.45 -16.45 15.62
N GLY A 183 16.25 -15.87 15.62
CA GLY A 183 15.69 -15.18 14.47
C GLY A 183 15.27 -16.08 13.31
N SER A 184 15.19 -17.40 13.52
CA SER A 184 14.62 -18.30 12.53
C SER A 184 13.15 -18.00 12.28
N ASN A 185 12.72 -18.22 11.03
CA ASN A 185 11.43 -17.78 10.49
C ASN A 185 10.60 -18.96 9.94
N GLU A 186 10.86 -20.19 10.41
CA GLU A 186 10.14 -21.36 9.94
C GLU A 186 8.78 -21.49 10.64
N GLY A 187 7.71 -21.19 9.90
CA GLY A 187 6.32 -21.32 10.38
C GLY A 187 5.85 -20.17 11.27
N ILE A 188 6.67 -19.74 12.23
CA ILE A 188 6.41 -18.57 13.10
C ILE A 188 7.41 -17.48 12.75
N PRO A 189 6.96 -16.24 12.47
CA PRO A 189 7.86 -15.16 12.06
C PRO A 189 8.79 -14.75 13.19
N SER A 190 10.02 -14.42 12.84
CA SER A 190 10.98 -13.78 13.73
C SER A 190 10.51 -12.40 14.10
N ILE A 191 10.74 -12.06 15.36
CA ILE A 191 10.57 -10.73 15.94
C ILE A 191 11.90 -10.18 16.45
N THR A 192 13.00 -10.89 16.22
CA THR A 192 14.34 -10.43 16.61
C THR A 192 14.84 -9.36 15.65
N LEU A 193 15.56 -8.38 16.19
CA LEU A 193 16.10 -7.22 15.48
C LEU A 193 15.03 -6.40 14.73
N TRP A 194 13.77 -6.44 15.19
CA TRP A 194 12.74 -5.56 14.67
C TRP A 194 12.96 -4.12 15.15
N PRO A 195 12.81 -3.10 14.29
CA PRO A 195 12.76 -1.72 14.75
C PRO A 195 11.69 -1.54 15.83
N GLU A 196 12.02 -0.82 16.90
CA GLU A 196 11.13 -0.67 18.06
C GLU A 196 9.74 -0.15 17.64
N GLU A 197 9.72 0.86 16.77
CA GLU A 197 8.49 1.47 16.28
C GLU A 197 7.60 0.48 15.48
N ASP A 198 8.21 -0.41 14.70
CA ASP A 198 7.50 -1.43 13.93
C ASP A 198 6.89 -2.49 14.86
N PHE A 199 7.63 -2.89 15.90
CA PHE A 199 7.14 -3.81 16.92
C PHE A 199 5.95 -3.22 17.69
N VAL A 200 6.10 -1.98 18.18
CA VAL A 200 5.04 -1.26 18.90
C VAL A 200 3.79 -1.16 18.00
N THR A 201 3.95 -0.71 16.77
CA THR A 201 2.84 -0.58 15.81
C THR A 201 2.13 -1.92 15.58
N ALA A 202 2.88 -3.00 15.33
CA ALA A 202 2.32 -4.32 15.09
C ALA A 202 1.54 -4.86 16.31
N MET A 203 2.10 -4.71 17.51
CA MET A 203 1.45 -5.18 18.74
C MET A 203 0.17 -4.43 19.04
N HIS A 204 0.14 -3.11 18.85
CA HIS A 204 -1.09 -2.35 19.00
C HIS A 204 -2.11 -2.68 17.90
N ALA A 205 -1.68 -3.05 16.69
CA ALA A 205 -2.59 -3.47 15.63
C ALA A 205 -3.28 -4.81 15.95
N TYR A 206 -2.55 -5.74 16.57
CA TYR A 206 -3.14 -6.96 17.13
C TYR A 206 -4.04 -6.67 18.34
N LYS A 207 -3.61 -5.80 19.27
CA LYS A 207 -4.41 -5.40 20.45
C LYS A 207 -5.75 -4.79 20.06
N GLN A 208 -5.77 -3.96 19.01
CA GLN A 208 -6.98 -3.34 18.45
C GLN A 208 -7.74 -4.24 17.48
N LYS A 209 -7.25 -5.48 17.24
CA LYS A 209 -7.83 -6.48 16.34
C LYS A 209 -7.94 -6.05 14.89
N ILE A 210 -7.12 -5.09 14.47
CA ILE A 210 -7.05 -4.64 13.08
C ILE A 210 -6.30 -5.70 12.26
N ARG A 211 -5.21 -6.25 12.80
CA ARG A 211 -4.55 -7.45 12.26
C ARG A 211 -5.32 -8.72 12.63
N PRO A 212 -5.81 -9.52 11.67
CA PRO A 212 -6.55 -10.74 11.96
C PRO A 212 -5.60 -11.91 12.30
N HIS A 213 -5.30 -12.12 13.58
CA HIS A 213 -4.58 -13.31 14.05
C HIS A 213 -4.96 -13.66 15.51
N PRO A 214 -5.84 -14.65 15.76
CA PRO A 214 -6.43 -14.89 17.08
C PRO A 214 -5.42 -15.07 18.22
N VAL A 215 -4.30 -15.75 17.96
CA VAL A 215 -3.25 -15.96 18.98
C VAL A 215 -2.57 -14.64 19.33
N MET A 216 -2.20 -13.84 18.33
CA MET A 216 -1.47 -12.59 18.59
C MET A 216 -2.40 -11.50 19.13
N GLN A 217 -3.69 -11.50 18.77
CA GLN A 217 -4.69 -10.65 19.39
C GLN A 217 -4.86 -10.97 20.89
N MET A 218 -4.82 -12.25 21.26
CA MET A 218 -4.85 -12.68 22.67
C MET A 218 -3.57 -12.28 23.41
N MET A 219 -2.40 -12.49 22.79
CA MET A 219 -1.10 -12.12 23.37
C MET A 219 -0.92 -10.61 23.51
N ALA A 220 -1.33 -9.81 22.52
CA ALA A 220 -1.24 -8.35 22.58
C ALA A 220 -2.33 -7.73 23.47
N GLY A 221 -3.50 -8.37 23.56
CA GLY A 221 -4.62 -7.91 24.36
C GLY A 221 -4.31 -7.78 25.86
N ARG A 222 -3.39 -8.61 26.37
CA ARG A 222 -2.98 -8.66 27.79
C ARG A 222 -1.83 -7.71 28.17
N LEU A 223 -1.17 -7.08 27.19
CA LEU A 223 -0.02 -6.20 27.43
C LEU A 223 -0.48 -4.74 27.56
N SER A 224 0.13 -4.00 28.46
CA SER A 224 0.08 -2.53 28.53
C SER A 224 0.99 -1.89 27.48
N ASP A 225 0.86 -0.58 27.29
CA ASP A 225 1.64 0.17 26.31
C ASP A 225 3.12 0.20 26.73
N GLU A 226 3.39 0.30 28.04
CA GLU A 226 4.74 0.23 28.62
C GLU A 226 5.38 -1.16 28.45
N GLU A 227 4.61 -2.24 28.63
CA GLU A 227 5.09 -3.61 28.39
C GLU A 227 5.40 -3.86 26.91
N ILE A 228 4.60 -3.29 26.00
CA ILE A 228 4.86 -3.34 24.55
C ILE A 228 6.16 -2.59 24.22
N ALA A 229 6.37 -1.40 24.79
CA ALA A 229 7.61 -0.63 24.59
C ALA A 229 8.84 -1.37 25.15
N ALA A 230 8.74 -1.97 26.34
CA ALA A 230 9.82 -2.76 26.94
C ALA A 230 10.19 -3.97 26.07
N LEU A 231 9.21 -4.73 25.58
CA LEU A 231 9.41 -5.83 24.65
C LEU A 231 10.07 -5.37 23.34
N ALA A 232 9.66 -4.22 22.80
CA ALA A 232 10.23 -3.63 21.60
C ALA A 232 11.73 -3.34 21.77
N ALA A 233 12.10 -2.66 22.88
CA ALA A 233 13.49 -2.32 23.19
C ALA A 233 14.38 -3.58 23.35
N TYR A 234 13.85 -4.64 23.96
CA TYR A 234 14.56 -5.92 24.07
C TYR A 234 14.75 -6.57 22.70
N PHE A 235 13.68 -6.77 21.94
CA PHE A 235 13.74 -7.50 20.69
C PHE A 235 14.52 -6.77 19.59
N ALA A 236 14.57 -5.44 19.61
CA ALA A 236 15.37 -4.64 18.70
C ALA A 236 16.89 -4.90 18.79
N THR A 237 17.35 -5.47 19.91
CA THR A 237 18.78 -5.72 20.18
C THR A 237 19.12 -7.20 20.37
N LEU A 238 18.13 -8.09 20.27
CA LEU A 238 18.30 -9.53 20.46
C LEU A 238 18.92 -10.19 19.22
N GLU A 239 20.14 -10.72 19.36
CA GLU A 239 20.89 -11.47 18.34
C GLU A 239 20.78 -13.00 18.48
#